data_AF-A0A850SKC6-F1
#
_entry.id   AF-A0A850SKC6-F1
#
_cell.length_a   1.000
_cell.length_b   1.000
_cell.length_c   1.000
_cell.angle_alpha   90.00
_cell.angle_beta   90.00
_cell.angle_gamma   90.00
#
_symmetry.space_group_name_H-M   'P 1'
#
loop_
_entity.id
_entity.type
_entity.pdbx_description
1 polymer ?
#
loop_
_entity_poly.entity_id
_entity_poly.type
_entity_poly.pdbx_seq_one_letter_code
_entity_poly.pdbx_strand_id
1 'polypeptide(L)'
;MLIEQDHPNLSIRRQCELLDLNRASFYYQPASTSPLNLELMRLIDQQYRQTPFYGWPRMTAHLRHLGYVINAKRVRRLMQVMGLQAVYPKPATSKPAPEHKIYPYLLRGLAITRPNQVWSSDITYIPLPGGFMYLVAIMDWFSRYVLAWQLS
;
A
#
# COMPACT_ATOMS: atom_id res chain seq x y z
N MET A 1 -12.20 -4.21 34.29
CA MET A 1 -12.95 -3.12 33.61
C MET A 1 -13.24 -2.08 34.68
N LEU A 2 -13.01 -0.78 34.44
CA LEU A 2 -13.01 0.25 35.49
C LEU A 2 -14.41 0.83 35.84
N ILE A 3 -15.46 0.28 35.25
CA ILE A 3 -16.87 0.71 35.43
C ILE A 3 -17.60 -0.45 36.12
N GLU A 4 -18.24 -0.15 37.25
CA GLU A 4 -18.96 -1.10 38.10
C GLU A 4 -20.47 -0.93 37.91
N GLN A 5 -21.17 -1.99 37.49
CA GLN A 5 -22.62 -1.93 37.25
C GLN A 5 -23.42 -1.73 38.53
N ASP A 6 -22.96 -2.35 39.63
CA ASP A 6 -23.64 -2.35 40.93
C ASP A 6 -23.10 -1.29 41.89
N HIS A 7 -22.47 -0.22 41.37
CA HIS A 7 -21.88 0.80 42.23
C HIS A 7 -22.97 1.54 43.03
N PRO A 8 -22.91 1.52 44.38
CA PRO A 8 -24.03 1.94 45.23
C PRO A 8 -24.40 3.42 45.08
N ASN A 9 -23.42 4.27 44.69
CA ASN A 9 -23.59 5.73 44.67
C ASN A 9 -23.41 6.39 43.29
N LEU A 10 -23.02 5.65 42.25
CA LEU A 10 -22.64 6.24 40.96
C LEU A 10 -23.28 5.48 39.82
N SER A 11 -24.11 6.15 39.03
CA SER A 11 -24.67 5.55 37.81
C SER A 11 -23.58 5.28 36.78
N ILE A 12 -23.80 4.28 35.90
CA ILE A 12 -22.93 3.98 34.75
C ILE A 12 -22.64 5.24 33.92
N ARG A 13 -23.64 6.12 33.76
CA ARG A 13 -23.46 7.41 33.07
C ARG A 13 -22.42 8.27 33.76
N ARG A 14 -22.51 8.40 35.09
CA ARG A 14 -21.58 9.23 35.87
C ARG A 14 -20.17 8.66 35.86
N GLN A 15 -20.04 7.33 35.94
CA GLN A 15 -18.75 6.65 35.84
C GLN A 15 -18.11 6.85 34.46
N CYS A 16 -18.88 6.74 33.38
CA CYS A 16 -18.41 7.04 32.02
C CYS A 16 -17.98 8.51 31.86
N GLU A 17 -18.75 9.47 32.41
CA GLU A 17 -18.40 10.90 32.40
C GLU A 17 -17.09 11.18 33.17
N LEU A 18 -16.90 10.55 34.34
CA LEU A 18 -15.68 10.71 35.16
C LEU A 18 -14.43 10.11 34.48
N LEU A 19 -14.62 9.10 33.65
CA LEU A 19 -13.54 8.41 32.91
C LEU A 19 -13.33 8.97 31.50
N ASP A 20 -14.05 10.02 31.11
CA ASP A 20 -14.06 10.59 29.76
C ASP A 20 -14.32 9.54 28.66
N LEU A 21 -15.24 8.59 28.95
CA LEU A 21 -15.65 7.53 28.05
C LEU A 21 -17.08 7.76 27.56
N ASN A 22 -17.32 7.49 26.27
CA ASN A 22 -18.70 7.45 25.76
C ASN A 22 -19.46 6.26 26.37
N ARG A 23 -20.67 6.50 26.89
CA ARG A 23 -21.56 5.46 27.44
C ARG A 23 -21.79 4.28 26.47
N ALA A 24 -21.83 4.53 25.16
CA ALA A 24 -22.00 3.48 24.15
C ALA A 24 -20.84 2.46 24.16
N SER A 25 -19.62 2.90 24.48
CA SER A 25 -18.44 2.03 24.57
C SER A 25 -18.54 1.02 25.70
N PHE A 26 -19.29 1.33 26.77
CA PHE A 26 -19.51 0.39 27.88
C PHE A 26 -20.36 -0.82 27.47
N TYR A 27 -21.39 -0.59 26.64
CA TYR A 27 -22.26 -1.66 26.15
C TYR A 27 -21.72 -2.32 24.86
N TYR A 28 -20.66 -1.77 24.27
CA TYR A 28 -20.08 -2.31 23.06
C TYR A 28 -19.40 -3.65 23.36
N GLN A 29 -19.98 -4.72 22.82
CA GLN A 29 -19.32 -6.01 22.74
C GLN A 29 -18.62 -6.12 21.39
N PRO A 30 -17.28 -6.27 21.34
CA PRO A 30 -16.58 -6.50 20.10
C PRO A 30 -17.13 -7.77 19.44
N ALA A 31 -17.45 -7.71 18.15
CA ALA A 31 -17.85 -8.89 17.43
C ALA A 31 -16.73 -9.93 17.49
N SER A 32 -17.02 -11.10 18.07
CA SER A 32 -16.08 -12.20 18.13
C SER A 32 -15.75 -12.70 16.72
N THR A 33 -14.51 -13.13 16.52
CA THR A 33 -14.07 -13.68 15.25
C THR A 33 -14.87 -14.95 14.95
N SER A 34 -15.68 -14.93 13.87
CA SER A 34 -16.44 -16.10 13.41
C SER A 34 -15.53 -17.34 13.26
N PRO A 35 -16.03 -18.56 13.58
CA PRO A 35 -15.29 -19.81 13.40
C PRO A 35 -14.69 -19.96 11.98
N LEU A 36 -15.43 -19.53 10.96
CA LEU A 36 -14.95 -19.53 9.57
C LEU A 36 -13.73 -18.62 9.38
N ASN A 37 -13.68 -17.47 10.05
CA ASN A 37 -12.51 -16.59 9.97
C ASN A 37 -11.28 -17.25 10.62
N LEU A 38 -11.45 -17.97 11.72
CA LEU A 38 -10.34 -18.69 12.37
C LEU A 38 -9.80 -19.80 11.45
N GLU A 39 -10.70 -20.56 10.82
CA GLU A 39 -10.34 -21.56 9.83
C GLU A 39 -9.57 -20.95 8.65
N LEU A 40 -10.08 -19.85 8.08
CA LEU A 40 -9.42 -19.14 6.99
C LEU A 40 -8.07 -18.58 7.41
N MET A 41 -7.94 -18.03 8.62
CA MET A 41 -6.66 -17.55 9.14
C MET A 41 -5.64 -18.68 9.29
N ARG A 42 -6.08 -19.88 9.71
CA ARG A 42 -5.22 -21.07 9.77
C ARG A 42 -4.72 -21.49 8.38
N LEU A 43 -5.60 -21.51 7.38
CA LEU A 43 -5.24 -21.83 6.00
C LEU A 43 -4.31 -20.78 5.39
N ILE A 44 -4.59 -19.50 5.64
CA ILE A 44 -3.74 -18.39 5.22
C ILE A 44 -2.34 -18.53 5.83
N ASP A 45 -2.22 -18.81 7.13
CA ASP A 45 -0.92 -19.00 7.79
C ASP A 45 -0.15 -20.18 7.19
N GLN A 46 -0.82 -21.33 7.03
CA GLN A 46 -0.22 -22.52 6.43
C GLN A 46 0.30 -22.25 5.01
N GLN A 47 -0.50 -21.60 4.17
CA GLN A 47 -0.10 -21.28 2.81
C GLN A 47 0.99 -20.21 2.76
N TYR A 48 0.92 -19.21 3.64
CA TYR A 48 1.90 -18.13 3.69
C TYR A 48 3.30 -18.62 4.06
N ARG A 49 3.42 -19.61 4.97
CA ARG A 49 4.71 -20.25 5.29
C ARG A 49 5.38 -20.90 4.08
N GLN A 50 4.60 -21.44 3.17
CA GLN A 50 5.11 -22.05 1.93
C GLN A 50 5.37 -21.01 0.84
N THR A 51 4.60 -19.92 0.85
CA THR A 51 4.59 -18.90 -0.21
C THR A 51 4.56 -17.49 0.35
N PRO A 52 5.64 -17.02 1.00
CA PRO A 52 5.68 -15.69 1.63
C PRO A 52 5.50 -14.53 0.64
N PHE A 53 5.70 -14.79 -0.66
CA PHE A 53 5.46 -13.84 -1.74
C PHE A 53 3.99 -13.74 -2.20
N TYR A 54 3.08 -14.53 -1.62
CA TYR A 54 1.65 -14.44 -1.93
C TYR A 54 1.02 -13.23 -1.23
N GLY A 55 0.62 -12.24 -2.02
CA GLY A 55 -0.28 -11.19 -1.56
C GLY A 55 -1.73 -11.67 -1.47
N TRP A 56 -2.59 -10.82 -0.90
CA TRP A 56 -4.02 -11.11 -0.78
C TRP A 56 -4.72 -11.52 -2.09
N PRO A 57 -4.33 -11.06 -3.31
CA PRO A 57 -4.97 -11.54 -4.54
C PRO A 57 -4.68 -13.03 -4.80
N ARG A 58 -3.41 -13.45 -4.68
CA ARG A 58 -3.00 -14.86 -4.86
C ARG A 58 -3.54 -15.73 -3.73
N MET A 59 -3.53 -15.23 -2.50
CA MET A 59 -4.13 -15.93 -1.37
C MET A 59 -5.65 -16.12 -1.56
N THR A 60 -6.35 -15.13 -2.11
CA THR A 60 -7.78 -15.25 -2.44
C THR A 60 -8.02 -16.31 -3.49
N ALA A 61 -7.19 -16.36 -4.55
CA ALA A 61 -7.29 -17.39 -5.57
C ALA A 61 -7.04 -18.79 -5.00
N HIS A 62 -6.04 -18.94 -4.13
CA HIS A 62 -5.74 -20.19 -3.44
C HIS A 62 -6.92 -20.68 -2.59
N LEU A 63 -7.50 -19.80 -1.75
CA LEU A 63 -8.67 -20.17 -0.94
C LEU A 63 -9.89 -20.52 -1.79
N ARG A 64 -10.09 -19.85 -2.93
CA ARG A 64 -11.16 -20.21 -3.88
C ARG A 64 -10.92 -21.57 -4.53
N HIS A 65 -9.67 -21.91 -4.83
CA HIS A 65 -9.31 -23.22 -5.36
C HIS A 65 -9.59 -24.35 -4.36
N LEU A 66 -9.46 -24.05 -3.05
CA LEU A 66 -9.88 -24.96 -1.98
C LEU A 66 -11.41 -25.03 -1.78
N GLY A 67 -12.21 -24.32 -2.59
CA GLY A 67 -13.67 -24.36 -2.56
C GLY A 67 -14.35 -23.25 -1.76
N TYR A 68 -13.61 -22.31 -1.17
CA TYR A 68 -14.22 -21.23 -0.39
C TYR A 68 -14.76 -20.10 -1.30
N VAL A 69 -16.06 -19.81 -1.17
CA VAL A 69 -16.68 -18.64 -1.79
C VAL A 69 -16.38 -17.39 -0.95
N ILE A 70 -15.22 -16.78 -1.20
CA ILE A 70 -14.71 -15.65 -0.41
C ILE A 70 -14.44 -14.39 -1.26
N ASN A 71 -14.79 -13.23 -0.68
CA ASN A 71 -14.44 -11.93 -1.23
C ASN A 71 -12.99 -11.57 -0.91
N ALA A 72 -12.27 -11.03 -1.89
CA ALA A 72 -10.88 -10.66 -1.73
C ALA A 72 -10.63 -9.57 -0.66
N LYS A 73 -11.61 -8.66 -0.45
CA LYS A 73 -11.56 -7.68 0.66
C LYS A 73 -11.53 -8.36 2.02
N ARG A 74 -12.24 -9.50 2.18
CA ARG A 74 -12.23 -10.28 3.43
C ARG A 74 -10.86 -10.91 3.67
N VAL A 75 -10.25 -11.51 2.65
CA VAL A 75 -8.89 -12.08 2.73
C VAL A 75 -7.88 -11.00 3.08
N ARG A 76 -7.93 -9.85 2.40
CA ARG A 76 -7.07 -8.69 2.71
C ARG A 76 -7.19 -8.26 4.17
N ARG A 77 -8.41 -8.12 4.69
CA ARG A 77 -8.66 -7.78 6.10
C ARG A 77 -8.06 -8.83 7.04
N LEU A 78 -8.26 -10.12 6.78
CA LEU A 78 -7.73 -11.19 7.62
C LEU A 78 -6.19 -11.18 7.64
N MET A 79 -5.54 -11.05 6.47
CA MET A 79 -4.09 -10.92 6.40
C MET A 79 -3.58 -9.71 7.18
N GLN A 80 -4.28 -8.56 7.12
CA GLN A 80 -3.94 -7.37 7.92
C GLN A 80 -4.05 -7.63 9.43
N VAL A 81 -5.13 -8.27 9.89
CA VAL A 81 -5.31 -8.65 11.30
C VAL A 81 -4.18 -9.59 11.77
N MET A 82 -3.72 -10.48 10.90
CA MET A 82 -2.60 -11.39 11.19
C MET A 82 -1.21 -10.74 11.05
N GLY A 83 -1.13 -9.50 10.56
CA GLY A 83 0.16 -8.84 10.28
C GLY A 83 0.93 -9.41 9.08
N LEU A 84 0.26 -10.13 8.18
CA LEU A 84 0.89 -10.77 7.02
C LEU A 84 0.91 -9.86 5.79
N GLN A 85 2.05 -9.79 5.11
CA GLN A 85 2.24 -9.03 3.88
C GLN A 85 3.12 -9.79 2.90
N ALA A 86 2.88 -9.65 1.59
CA ALA A 86 3.70 -10.31 0.60
C ALA A 86 5.15 -9.81 0.67
N VAL A 87 6.09 -10.75 0.86
CA VAL A 87 7.53 -10.48 0.82
C VAL A 87 8.06 -10.91 -0.54
N TYR A 88 8.49 -9.93 -1.33
CA TYR A 88 9.13 -10.17 -2.63
C TYR A 88 10.25 -9.13 -2.84
N PRO A 89 11.31 -9.50 -3.56
CA PRO A 89 12.35 -8.55 -3.92
C PRO A 89 11.73 -7.42 -4.77
N LYS A 90 11.84 -6.19 -4.29
CA LYS A 90 11.51 -5.03 -5.10
C LYS A 90 12.58 -4.86 -6.18
N PRO A 91 12.23 -4.41 -7.39
CA PRO A 91 13.21 -4.07 -8.40
C PRO A 91 14.22 -3.09 -7.82
N ALA A 92 15.49 -3.49 -7.80
CA ALA A 92 16.58 -2.63 -7.35
C ALA A 92 17.06 -1.76 -8.52
N THR A 93 16.17 -0.93 -9.07
CA THR A 93 16.44 -0.07 -10.24
C THR A 93 17.46 1.03 -9.97
N SER A 94 17.86 1.22 -8.71
CA SER A 94 18.74 2.31 -8.27
C SER A 94 20.01 1.81 -7.57
N LYS A 95 20.45 0.57 -7.79
CA LYS A 95 21.78 0.14 -7.32
C LYS A 95 22.84 0.65 -8.31
N PRO A 96 23.60 1.70 -7.98
CA PRO A 96 24.69 2.14 -8.85
C PRO A 96 25.74 1.02 -8.93
N ALA A 97 26.35 0.82 -10.10
CA ALA A 97 27.53 -0.03 -10.18
C ALA A 97 28.64 0.57 -9.28
N PRO A 98 29.43 -0.25 -8.57
CA PRO A 98 30.43 0.24 -7.61
C PRO A 98 31.43 1.24 -8.21
N GLU A 99 31.70 1.12 -9.51
CA GLU A 99 32.67 1.93 -10.25
C GLU A 99 32.05 3.17 -10.91
N HIS A 100 30.73 3.39 -10.80
CA HIS A 100 30.09 4.56 -11.38
C HIS A 100 30.47 5.82 -10.63
N LYS A 101 31.18 6.72 -11.34
CA LYS A 101 31.48 8.06 -10.85
C LYS A 101 30.19 8.82 -10.59
N ILE A 102 30.04 9.31 -9.35
CA ILE A 102 28.93 10.18 -8.96
C ILE A 102 29.24 11.59 -9.46
N TYR A 103 28.39 12.11 -10.33
CA TYR A 103 28.47 13.50 -10.79
C TYR A 103 27.63 14.41 -9.89
N PRO A 104 28.10 15.62 -9.56
CA PRO A 104 27.30 16.58 -8.80
C PRO A 104 26.07 16.97 -9.61
N TYR A 105 24.91 17.01 -8.95
CA TYR A 105 23.69 17.50 -9.57
C TYR A 105 23.71 19.03 -9.66
N LEU A 106 24.09 19.55 -10.82
CA LEU A 106 24.34 20.98 -11.04
C LEU A 106 23.10 21.87 -10.91
N LEU A 107 21.89 21.29 -11.02
CA LEU A 107 20.63 22.04 -10.89
C LEU A 107 20.19 22.19 -9.42
N ARG A 108 20.95 21.67 -8.45
CA ARG A 108 20.61 21.75 -7.04
C ARG A 108 20.58 23.21 -6.57
N GLY A 109 19.43 23.67 -6.08
CA GLY A 109 19.26 25.04 -5.57
C GLY A 109 19.11 26.11 -6.66
N LEU A 110 19.07 25.71 -7.93
CA LEU A 110 18.85 26.65 -9.03
C LEU A 110 17.35 26.98 -9.14
N ALA A 111 17.00 28.25 -8.91
CA ALA A 111 15.67 28.75 -9.23
C ALA A 111 15.52 28.88 -10.75
N ILE A 112 14.48 28.24 -11.30
CA ILE A 112 14.15 28.28 -12.73
C ILE A 112 13.06 29.33 -12.90
N THR A 113 13.40 30.50 -13.43
CA THR A 113 12.53 31.69 -13.39
C THR A 113 12.10 32.18 -14.76
N ARG A 114 12.58 31.56 -15.84
CA ARG A 114 12.23 31.92 -17.22
C ARG A 114 12.22 30.71 -18.15
N PRO A 115 11.49 30.78 -19.29
CA PRO A 115 11.61 29.79 -20.36
C PRO A 115 13.03 29.68 -20.90
N ASN A 116 13.38 28.52 -21.45
CA ASN A 116 14.68 28.21 -22.06
C ASN A 116 15.88 28.30 -21.11
N GLN A 117 15.66 28.13 -19.81
CA GLN A 117 16.74 28.09 -18.80
C GLN A 117 17.22 26.67 -18.54
N VAL A 118 16.30 25.70 -18.48
CA VAL A 118 16.60 24.28 -18.25
C VAL A 118 15.68 23.46 -19.13
N TRP A 119 16.26 22.50 -19.86
CA TRP A 119 15.52 21.52 -20.64
C TRP A 119 15.67 20.13 -20.02
N SER A 120 14.62 19.34 -20.15
CA SER A 120 14.59 17.94 -19.75
C SER A 120 14.33 17.09 -20.97
N SER A 121 15.11 16.04 -21.14
CA SER A 121 14.87 15.03 -22.17
C SER A 121 14.61 13.69 -21.50
N ASP A 122 13.62 12.97 -21.99
CA ASP A 122 13.36 11.59 -21.57
C ASP A 122 13.06 10.71 -22.78
N ILE A 123 13.38 9.42 -22.64
CA ILE A 123 13.08 8.39 -23.64
C ILE A 123 12.11 7.40 -23.00
N THR A 124 10.92 7.28 -23.59
CA THR A 124 9.86 6.38 -23.11
C THR A 124 9.48 5.38 -24.20
N TYR A 125 9.14 4.17 -23.79
CA TYR A 125 8.67 3.10 -24.65
C TYR A 125 7.15 3.14 -24.76
N ILE A 126 6.61 3.21 -25.98
CA ILE A 126 5.17 3.12 -26.23
C ILE A 126 4.86 1.70 -26.71
N PRO A 127 4.11 0.89 -25.93
CA PRO A 127 3.74 -0.46 -26.33
C PRO A 127 2.70 -0.43 -27.45
N LEU A 128 2.88 -1.29 -28.45
CA LEU A 128 1.98 -1.52 -29.58
C LEU A 128 1.64 -3.02 -29.70
N PRO A 129 0.55 -3.39 -30.39
CA PRO A 129 0.18 -4.81 -30.56
C PRO A 129 1.28 -5.69 -31.18
N GLY A 130 2.16 -5.11 -32.02
CA GLY A 130 3.24 -5.81 -32.73
C GLY A 130 4.65 -5.50 -32.24
N GLY A 131 4.82 -4.78 -31.12
CA GLY A 131 6.13 -4.36 -30.65
C GLY A 131 6.09 -3.11 -29.77
N PHE A 132 7.09 -2.25 -29.89
CA PHE A 132 7.16 -0.98 -29.19
C PHE A 132 7.81 0.08 -30.07
N MET A 133 7.48 1.33 -29.81
CA MET A 133 8.16 2.49 -30.39
C MET A 133 8.91 3.26 -29.30
N TYR A 134 9.99 3.92 -29.70
CA TYR A 134 10.73 4.85 -28.86
C TYR A 134 10.19 6.26 -29.06
N LEU A 135 9.70 6.87 -27.99
CA LEU A 135 9.41 8.29 -27.94
C LEU A 135 10.55 9.00 -27.23
N VAL A 136 11.20 9.92 -27.92
CA VAL A 136 12.09 10.92 -27.30
C VAL A 136 11.33 12.23 -27.22
N ALA A 137 11.31 12.87 -26.05
CA ALA A 137 10.71 14.18 -25.87
C ALA A 137 11.68 15.12 -25.14
N ILE A 138 11.80 16.35 -25.64
CA ILE A 138 12.52 17.46 -25.02
C ILE A 138 11.49 18.47 -24.54
N MET A 139 11.55 18.83 -23.26
CA MET A 139 10.61 19.71 -22.58
C MET A 139 11.34 20.85 -21.88
N ASP A 140 10.78 22.05 -21.95
CA ASP A 140 11.23 23.17 -21.12
C ASP A 140 10.69 23.04 -19.68
N TRP A 141 11.58 23.17 -18.69
CA TRP A 141 11.21 22.97 -17.29
C TRP A 141 10.36 24.10 -16.70
N PHE A 142 10.47 25.33 -17.23
CA PHE A 142 9.69 26.46 -16.74
C PHE A 142 8.26 26.45 -17.30
N SER A 143 8.13 26.44 -18.62
CA SER A 143 6.84 26.51 -19.32
C SER A 143 6.09 25.18 -19.41
N ARG A 144 6.78 24.05 -19.18
CA ARG A 144 6.25 22.68 -19.35
C ARG A 144 5.86 22.33 -20.78
N TYR A 145 6.27 23.13 -21.76
CA TYR A 145 6.01 22.85 -23.17
C TYR A 145 7.01 21.84 -23.71
N VAL A 146 6.50 20.93 -24.57
CA VAL A 146 7.32 20.04 -25.37
C VAL A 146 7.90 20.86 -26.52
N LEU A 147 9.22 20.99 -26.53
CA LEU A 147 9.96 21.77 -27.53
C LEU A 147 10.18 20.95 -28.80
N ALA A 148 10.48 19.66 -28.64
CA ALA A 148 10.70 18.74 -29.74
C ALA A 148 10.36 17.31 -29.28
N TRP A 149 9.92 16.48 -30.22
CA TRP A 149 9.73 15.05 -29.99
C TRP A 149 9.94 14.27 -31.27
N GLN A 150 10.32 13.00 -31.14
CA GLN A 150 10.46 12.09 -32.26
C GLN A 150 10.03 10.68 -31.86
N LEU A 151 9.40 9.97 -32.79
CA LEU A 151 9.09 8.56 -32.70
C LEU A 151 9.99 7.76 -33.64
N SER A 152 10.49 6.62 -33.15
CA SER A 152 11.27 5.64 -33.93
C SER A 152 10.91 4.20 -33.56
#